data_AF-A0AAN5CB33-F1
#
_entry.id   AF-A0AAN5CB33-F1
#
_cell.length_a   1.000
_cell.length_b   1.000
_cell.length_c   1.000
_cell.angle_alpha   90.00
_cell.angle_beta   90.00
_cell.angle_gamma   90.00
#
_symmetry.space_group_name_H-M   'P 1'
#
loop_
_entity.id
_entity.type
_entity.pdbx_description
1 polymer ?
#
loop_
_entity_poly.entity_id
_entity_poly.type
_entity_poly.pdbx_seq_one_letter_code
_entity_poly.pdbx_strand_id
1 'polypeptide(L)'
;MENTLEILNGAFPFIHSIIFVIGASSNVSLLLAAFYRTPQKLKTYSIMIKVGTINDLIAIVCDFLTMQRLLVVPGNIIYLSLGPCSLISAGFCYFIHSILILTLLYSLYVMTASFAYRYFLSSSGPTGITPYIIFTTLYILLTPGPIYVVIMTIRHKIQLVESSRA
;
A
#
# COMPACT_ATOMS: atom_id res chain seq x y z
N MET A 1 -15.61 30.30 -3.20
CA MET A 1 -15.17 29.05 -2.53
C MET A 1 -15.91 27.84 -3.11
N GLU A 2 -17.22 27.96 -3.39
CA GLU A 2 -18.06 26.91 -4.00
C GLU A 2 -17.58 26.50 -5.41
N ASN A 3 -17.35 27.45 -6.33
CA ASN A 3 -16.81 27.14 -7.68
C ASN A 3 -15.48 26.35 -7.64
N THR A 4 -14.58 26.67 -6.70
CA THR A 4 -13.30 25.98 -6.58
C THR A 4 -13.49 24.55 -6.09
N LEU A 5 -14.45 24.31 -5.20
CA LEU A 5 -14.76 23.00 -4.65
C LEU A 5 -15.44 22.10 -5.71
N GLU A 6 -16.30 22.66 -6.56
CA GLU A 6 -16.93 21.94 -7.66
C GLU A 6 -15.93 21.51 -8.73
N ILE A 7 -15.04 22.42 -9.17
CA ILE A 7 -13.97 22.09 -10.12
C ILE A 7 -13.06 21.00 -9.54
N LEU A 8 -12.71 21.11 -8.26
CA LEU A 8 -11.86 20.14 -7.58
C LEU A 8 -12.55 18.77 -7.48
N ASN A 9 -13.85 18.74 -7.16
CA ASN A 9 -14.63 17.50 -7.10
C ASN A 9 -14.72 16.79 -8.46
N GLY A 10 -14.84 17.54 -9.56
CA GLY A 10 -14.81 16.97 -10.91
C GLY A 10 -13.43 16.43 -11.32
N ALA A 11 -12.35 17.06 -10.85
CA ALA A 11 -10.98 16.67 -11.19
C ALA A 11 -10.49 15.41 -10.44
N PHE A 12 -10.92 15.21 -9.19
CA PHE A 12 -10.48 14.07 -8.36
C PHE A 12 -10.61 12.68 -9.01
N PRO A 13 -11.79 12.25 -9.51
CA PRO A 13 -11.93 10.93 -10.13
C PRO A 13 -11.09 10.79 -11.39
N PHE A 14 -10.91 11.87 -12.14
CA PHE A 14 -10.08 11.89 -13.34
C PHE A 14 -8.60 11.66 -13.00
N ILE A 15 -8.10 12.32 -11.95
CA ILE A 15 -6.73 12.14 -11.45
C ILE A 15 -6.51 10.69 -11.00
N HIS A 16 -7.39 10.14 -10.14
CA HIS A 16 -7.26 8.75 -9.68
C HIS A 16 -7.31 7.75 -10.85
N SER A 17 -8.15 8.00 -11.86
CA SER A 17 -8.20 7.14 -13.05
C SER A 17 -6.92 7.20 -13.89
N ILE A 18 -6.31 8.37 -14.04
CA ILE A 18 -5.02 8.50 -14.76
C ILE A 18 -3.92 7.77 -13.99
N ILE A 19 -3.83 8.00 -12.67
CA ILE A 19 -2.85 7.33 -11.81
C ILE A 19 -3.03 5.81 -11.90
N PHE A 20 -4.27 5.32 -11.90
CA PHE A 20 -4.56 3.90 -12.06
C PHE A 20 -4.05 3.34 -13.39
N VAL A 21 -4.32 4.00 -14.52
CA VAL A 21 -3.88 3.53 -15.85
C VAL A 21 -2.36 3.51 -15.96
N ILE A 22 -1.69 4.57 -15.51
CA ILE A 22 -0.22 4.66 -15.51
C ILE A 22 0.38 3.60 -14.57
N GLY A 23 -0.15 3.50 -13.35
CA GLY A 23 0.31 2.54 -12.35
C GLY A 23 0.12 1.09 -12.81
N ALA A 24 -1.02 0.77 -13.42
CA ALA A 24 -1.32 -0.58 -13.89
C ALA A 24 -0.42 -0.95 -15.07
N SER A 25 -0.32 -0.09 -16.07
CA SER A 25 0.51 -0.35 -17.26
C SER A 25 2.00 -0.52 -16.92
N SER A 26 2.53 0.34 -16.06
CA SER A 26 3.94 0.27 -15.63
C SER A 26 4.24 -0.97 -14.78
N ASN A 27 3.40 -1.29 -13.79
CA ASN A 27 3.61 -2.47 -12.94
C ASN A 27 3.41 -3.79 -13.68
N VAL A 28 2.43 -3.87 -14.59
CA VAL A 28 2.28 -5.04 -15.47
C VAL A 28 3.50 -5.21 -16.37
N SER A 29 4.00 -4.13 -16.96
CA SER A 29 5.20 -4.18 -17.81
C SER A 29 6.42 -4.65 -17.00
N LEU A 30 6.58 -4.16 -15.77
CA LEU A 30 7.68 -4.54 -14.89
C LEU A 30 7.57 -6.01 -14.44
N LEU A 31 6.36 -6.47 -14.15
CA LEU A 31 6.09 -7.87 -13.82
C LEU A 31 6.43 -8.79 -14.99
N LEU A 32 6.01 -8.46 -16.21
CA LEU A 32 6.36 -9.21 -17.42
C LEU A 32 7.87 -9.22 -17.64
N ALA A 33 8.55 -8.08 -17.51
CA ALA A 33 10.01 -8.00 -17.62
C ALA A 33 10.71 -8.90 -16.58
N ALA A 34 10.21 -8.93 -15.34
CA ALA A 34 10.73 -9.79 -14.28
C ALA A 34 10.52 -11.28 -14.55
N PHE A 35 9.49 -11.68 -15.31
CA PHE A 35 9.34 -13.07 -15.75
C PHE A 35 10.24 -13.43 -16.93
N TYR A 36 10.30 -12.57 -17.96
CA TYR A 36 10.95 -12.93 -19.22
C TYR A 36 12.47 -12.67 -19.27
N ARG A 37 13.01 -11.71 -18.52
CA ARG A 37 14.42 -11.27 -18.66
C ARG A 37 15.31 -11.48 -17.43
N THR A 38 14.90 -12.24 -16.42
CA THR A 38 15.70 -12.39 -15.19
C THR A 38 16.90 -13.37 -15.37
N PRO A 39 18.16 -12.90 -15.29
CA PRO A 39 19.32 -13.78 -15.26
C PRO A 39 19.48 -14.49 -13.90
N GLN A 40 20.05 -15.70 -13.90
CA GLN A 40 20.18 -16.56 -12.71
C GLN A 40 20.88 -15.90 -11.49
N LYS A 41 21.81 -14.96 -11.72
CA LYS A 41 22.54 -14.25 -10.65
C LYS A 41 21.71 -13.23 -9.86
N LEU A 42 20.48 -12.92 -10.32
CA LEU A 42 19.57 -11.96 -9.68
C LEU A 42 18.28 -12.61 -9.16
N LYS A 43 18.24 -13.94 -9.00
CA LYS A 43 17.01 -14.66 -8.61
C LYS A 43 16.36 -14.11 -7.34
N THR A 44 17.14 -13.84 -6.28
CA THR A 44 16.62 -13.29 -5.03
C THR A 44 16.05 -11.88 -5.22
N TYR A 45 16.72 -11.05 -6.03
CA TYR A 45 16.28 -9.70 -6.35
C TYR A 45 15.01 -9.68 -7.23
N SER A 46 14.89 -10.66 -8.13
CA SER A 46 13.72 -10.82 -9.00
C SER A 46 12.47 -11.23 -8.22
N ILE A 47 12.61 -12.07 -7.18
CA ILE A 47 11.48 -12.42 -6.30
C ILE A 47 10.95 -11.15 -5.62
N MET A 48 11.85 -10.31 -5.09
CA MET A 48 11.48 -9.04 -4.46
C MET A 48 10.74 -8.11 -5.44
N ILE A 49 11.22 -7.98 -6.69
CA ILE A 49 10.55 -7.18 -7.72
C ILE A 49 9.17 -7.75 -8.06
N LYS A 50 9.03 -9.07 -8.17
CA LYS A 50 7.73 -9.71 -8.48
C LYS A 50 6.72 -9.49 -7.36
N VAL A 51 7.12 -9.69 -6.11
CA VAL A 51 6.22 -9.46 -4.97
C VAL A 51 5.90 -7.98 -4.82
N GLY A 52 6.89 -7.09 -5.01
CA GLY A 52 6.68 -5.64 -4.98
C GLY A 52 5.71 -5.16 -6.06
N THR A 53 5.88 -5.61 -7.31
CA THR A 53 4.97 -5.24 -8.41
C THR A 53 3.56 -5.78 -8.23
N ILE A 54 3.38 -6.98 -7.67
CA ILE A 54 2.06 -7.51 -7.30
C ILE A 54 1.43 -6.64 -6.21
N ASN A 55 2.20 -6.28 -5.18
CA ASN A 55 1.76 -5.39 -4.12
C ASN A 55 1.34 -4.02 -4.69
N ASP A 56 2.15 -3.43 -5.56
CA ASP A 56 1.83 -2.14 -6.19
C ASP A 56 0.56 -2.22 -7.06
N LEU A 57 0.32 -3.35 -7.76
CA LEU A 57 -0.94 -3.60 -8.47
C LEU A 57 -2.14 -3.66 -7.52
N ILE A 58 -2.00 -4.29 -6.36
CA ILE A 58 -3.05 -4.31 -5.34
C ILE A 58 -3.29 -2.88 -4.81
N ALA A 59 -2.23 -2.11 -4.56
CA ALA A 59 -2.32 -0.75 -4.05
C ALA A 59 -3.12 0.15 -5.01
N ILE A 60 -2.80 0.17 -6.30
CA ILE A 60 -3.51 1.01 -7.27
C ILE A 60 -4.98 0.58 -7.44
N VAL A 61 -5.30 -0.72 -7.33
CA VAL A 61 -6.69 -1.19 -7.37
C VAL A 61 -7.44 -0.70 -6.14
N CYS A 62 -6.84 -0.82 -4.95
CA CYS A 62 -7.44 -0.31 -3.71
C CYS A 62 -7.61 1.21 -3.72
N ASP A 63 -6.66 1.96 -4.27
CA ASP A 63 -6.76 3.42 -4.45
C ASP A 63 -7.91 3.78 -5.40
N PHE A 64 -8.02 3.11 -6.54
CA PHE A 64 -9.12 3.32 -7.49
C PHE A 64 -10.49 3.00 -6.88
N LEU A 65 -10.58 1.92 -6.08
CA LEU A 65 -11.84 1.52 -5.44
C LEU A 65 -12.27 2.48 -4.33
N THR A 66 -11.32 3.09 -3.62
CA THR A 66 -11.61 4.00 -2.50
C THR A 66 -11.76 5.45 -2.93
N MET A 67 -10.96 5.91 -3.90
CA MET A 67 -10.77 7.33 -4.27
C MET A 67 -10.75 8.21 -3.02
N GLN A 68 -9.77 7.94 -2.16
CA GLN A 68 -9.71 8.47 -0.81
C GLN A 68 -9.42 9.97 -0.82
N ARG A 69 -10.31 10.76 -0.21
CA ARG A 69 -10.12 12.19 0.03
C ARG A 69 -9.86 12.45 1.51
N LEU A 70 -8.81 13.20 1.81
CA LEU A 70 -8.45 13.61 3.17
C LEU A 70 -8.84 15.08 3.40
N LEU A 71 -9.66 15.33 4.41
CA LEU A 71 -10.06 16.66 4.84
C LEU A 71 -9.48 16.94 6.22
N VAL A 72 -8.62 17.96 6.31
CA VAL A 72 -8.07 18.43 7.58
C VAL A 72 -8.97 19.54 8.12
N VAL A 73 -9.62 19.26 9.24
CA VAL A 73 -10.48 20.21 9.96
C VAL A 73 -9.79 20.52 11.30
N PRO A 74 -9.92 21.72 11.89
CA PRO A 74 -9.30 22.01 13.18
C PRO A 74 -9.65 20.93 14.23
N GLY A 75 -8.62 20.21 14.70
CA GLY A 75 -8.74 19.15 15.70
C GLY A 75 -9.13 17.75 15.18
N ASN A 76 -9.45 17.57 13.89
CA ASN A 76 -9.88 16.27 13.35
C ASN A 76 -9.43 16.03 11.89
N ILE A 77 -9.14 14.77 11.55
CA ILE A 77 -8.88 14.33 10.17
C ILE A 77 -10.04 13.47 9.72
N ILE A 78 -10.71 13.85 8.64
CA ILE A 78 -11.84 13.13 8.08
C ILE A 78 -11.42 12.47 6.77
N TYR A 79 -11.66 11.17 6.67
CA TYR A 79 -11.43 10.37 5.47
C TYR A 79 -12.76 10.15 4.76
N LEU A 80 -12.84 10.59 3.50
CA LEU A 80 -14.02 10.43 2.67
C LEU A 80 -13.68 9.55 1.47
N SER A 81 -14.30 8.38 1.36
CA SER A 81 -14.15 7.47 0.23
C SER A 81 -15.25 7.75 -0.80
N LEU A 82 -14.87 8.30 -1.95
CA LEU A 82 -15.80 8.69 -3.03
C LEU A 82 -15.81 7.68 -4.18
N GLY A 83 -15.02 6.62 -4.08
CA GLY A 83 -14.86 5.62 -5.14
C GLY A 83 -15.98 4.58 -5.19
N PRO A 84 -15.86 3.60 -6.10
CA PRO A 84 -16.81 2.50 -6.28
C PRO A 84 -17.13 1.70 -5.02
N CYS A 85 -16.24 1.65 -4.02
CA CYS A 85 -16.49 0.95 -2.76
C CYS A 85 -17.72 1.51 -2.01
N SER A 86 -18.03 2.80 -2.21
CA SER A 86 -19.12 3.50 -1.53
C SER A 86 -20.50 2.99 -1.95
N LEU A 87 -20.60 2.38 -3.13
CA LEU A 87 -21.82 1.75 -3.64
C LEU A 87 -22.16 0.44 -2.92
N ILE A 88 -21.19 -0.18 -2.24
CA ILE A 88 -21.35 -1.46 -1.54
C ILE A 88 -21.63 -1.21 -0.06
N SER A 89 -20.70 -0.59 0.66
CA SER A 89 -20.81 -0.33 2.10
C SER A 89 -19.66 0.55 2.60
N ALA A 90 -19.93 1.37 3.61
CA ALA A 90 -18.89 2.12 4.33
C ALA A 90 -17.84 1.20 4.99
N GLY A 91 -18.27 0.04 5.51
CA GLY A 91 -17.36 -0.94 6.11
C GLY A 91 -16.42 -1.58 5.07
N PHE A 92 -16.92 -1.80 3.86
CA PHE A 92 -16.11 -2.30 2.75
C PHE A 92 -15.07 -1.28 2.28
N CYS A 93 -15.45 0.00 2.16
CA CYS A 93 -14.49 1.08 1.88
C CYS A 93 -13.39 1.15 2.95
N TYR A 94 -13.75 1.06 4.22
CA TYR A 94 -12.80 1.07 5.31
C TYR A 94 -11.82 -0.12 5.24
N PHE A 95 -12.34 -1.31 4.92
CA PHE A 95 -11.53 -2.51 4.74
C PHE A 95 -10.53 -2.36 3.57
N ILE A 96 -10.97 -1.91 2.40
CA ILE A 96 -10.09 -1.66 1.25
C ILE A 96 -9.06 -0.59 1.59
N HIS A 97 -9.46 0.49 2.27
CA HIS A 97 -8.54 1.53 2.68
C HIS A 97 -7.47 1.00 3.65
N SER A 98 -7.84 0.10 4.56
CA SER A 98 -6.90 -0.56 5.46
C SER A 98 -5.90 -1.42 4.68
N ILE A 99 -6.36 -2.14 3.65
CA ILE A 99 -5.46 -2.87 2.74
C ILE A 99 -4.51 -1.87 2.08
N LEU A 100 -5.01 -0.81 1.45
CA LEU A 100 -4.19 0.23 0.78
C LEU A 100 -3.06 0.74 1.67
N ILE A 101 -3.34 1.06 2.94
CA ILE A 101 -2.32 1.51 3.89
C ILE A 101 -1.24 0.44 4.11
N LEU A 102 -1.63 -0.83 4.29
CA LEU A 102 -0.68 -1.93 4.44
C LEU A 102 0.18 -2.10 3.18
N THR A 103 -0.43 -2.00 2.00
CA THR A 103 0.26 -2.09 0.71
C THR A 103 1.29 -0.98 0.54
N LEU A 104 0.94 0.26 0.90
CA LEU A 104 1.85 1.42 0.83
C LEU A 104 3.03 1.28 1.80
N LEU A 105 2.78 0.80 3.02
CA LEU A 105 3.83 0.51 3.99
C LEU A 105 4.78 -0.59 3.49
N TYR A 106 4.23 -1.63 2.88
CA TYR A 106 5.02 -2.68 2.25
C TYR A 106 5.87 -2.15 1.10
N SER A 107 5.34 -1.26 0.24
CA SER A 107 6.14 -0.64 -0.83
C SER A 107 7.30 0.19 -0.27
N LEU A 108 7.07 0.98 0.79
CA LEU A 108 8.13 1.74 1.47
C LEU A 108 9.22 0.83 2.04
N TYR A 109 8.81 -0.31 2.59
CA TYR A 109 9.71 -1.34 3.08
C TYR A 109 10.59 -1.91 1.96
N VAL A 110 9.98 -2.35 0.85
CA VAL A 110 10.69 -2.93 -0.30
C VAL A 110 11.65 -1.92 -0.92
N MET A 111 11.26 -0.64 -1.03
CA MET A 111 12.14 0.42 -1.52
C MET A 111 13.36 0.62 -0.61
N THR A 112 13.16 0.65 0.71
CA THR A 112 14.23 0.80 1.69
C THR A 112 15.18 -0.40 1.68
N ALA A 113 14.64 -1.62 1.62
CA ALA A 113 15.44 -2.85 1.52
C ALA A 113 16.26 -2.89 0.22
N SER A 114 15.68 -2.47 -0.91
CA SER A 114 16.38 -2.37 -2.19
C SER A 114 17.53 -1.36 -2.13
N PHE A 115 17.31 -0.21 -1.48
CA PHE A 115 18.36 0.80 -1.29
C PHE A 115 19.50 0.27 -0.41
N ALA A 116 19.17 -0.33 0.74
CA ALA A 116 20.15 -0.92 1.65
C ALA A 116 20.97 -2.03 0.99
N TYR A 117 20.32 -2.90 0.20
CA TYR A 117 20.99 -3.96 -0.57
C TYR A 117 22.03 -3.40 -1.55
N ARG A 118 21.65 -2.36 -2.32
CA ARG A 118 22.55 -1.72 -3.29
C ARG A 118 23.71 -0.99 -2.61
N TYR A 119 23.44 -0.31 -1.50
CA TYR A 119 24.46 0.36 -0.69
C TYR A 119 25.47 -0.65 -0.12
N PHE A 120 24.98 -1.76 0.45
CA PHE A 120 25.83 -2.80 1.01
C PHE A 120 26.71 -3.48 -0.04
N LEU A 121 26.15 -3.82 -1.21
CA LEU A 121 26.91 -4.37 -2.33
C LEU A 121 28.05 -3.44 -2.77
N SER A 122 27.80 -2.13 -2.75
CA SER A 122 28.81 -1.11 -3.07
C SER A 122 29.88 -0.93 -1.99
N SER A 123 29.55 -1.18 -0.71
CA SER A 123 30.44 -0.86 0.42
C SER A 123 31.24 -2.04 0.97
N SER A 124 30.78 -3.29 0.82
CA SER A 124 31.35 -4.42 1.58
C SER A 124 31.67 -5.68 0.77
N GLY A 125 31.38 -5.71 -0.53
CA GLY A 125 31.54 -6.92 -1.34
C GLY A 125 30.53 -8.04 -0.95
N PRO A 126 30.37 -9.08 -1.78
CA PRO A 126 29.23 -10.00 -1.68
C PRO A 126 29.37 -11.02 -0.53
N THR A 127 28.77 -10.73 0.64
CA THR A 127 28.51 -11.74 1.68
C THR A 127 27.10 -12.32 1.52
N GLY A 128 27.02 -13.63 1.24
CA GLY A 128 25.77 -14.30 0.80
C GLY A 128 24.61 -14.36 1.82
N ILE A 129 24.85 -14.04 3.10
CA ILE A 129 23.88 -14.20 4.20
C ILE A 129 23.24 -12.84 4.61
N THR A 130 23.95 -11.73 4.40
CA THR A 130 23.53 -10.38 4.80
C THR A 130 22.20 -9.91 4.20
N PRO A 131 21.85 -10.15 2.92
CA PRO A 131 20.57 -9.68 2.38
C PRO A 131 19.37 -10.39 3.02
N TYR A 132 19.51 -11.67 3.39
CA TYR A 132 18.44 -12.44 4.03
C TYR A 132 18.16 -11.94 5.45
N ILE A 133 19.21 -11.59 6.21
CA ILE A 133 19.09 -11.05 7.57
C ILE A 133 18.51 -9.64 7.56
N ILE A 134 18.94 -8.77 6.64
CA ILE A 134 18.35 -7.43 6.48
C ILE A 134 16.86 -7.56 6.13
N PHE A 135 16.50 -8.44 5.20
CA PHE A 135 15.11 -8.71 4.86
C PHE A 135 14.30 -9.19 6.08
N THR A 136 14.75 -10.23 6.76
CA THR A 136 14.01 -10.82 7.88
C THR A 136 13.87 -9.85 9.06
N THR A 137 14.92 -9.11 9.39
CA THR A 137 14.93 -8.15 10.50
C THR A 137 13.96 -7.00 10.24
N LEU A 138 13.99 -6.47 9.03
CA LEU A 138 13.27 -5.27 8.66
C LEU A 138 11.77 -5.65 8.43
N TYR A 139 11.47 -6.89 7.99
CA TYR A 139 10.12 -7.46 7.93
C TYR A 139 9.53 -7.64 9.34
N ILE A 140 10.31 -8.13 10.30
CA ILE A 140 9.85 -8.30 11.68
C ILE A 140 9.68 -6.95 12.40
N LEU A 141 10.58 -5.98 12.21
CA LEU A 141 10.55 -4.70 12.92
C LEU A 141 9.46 -3.74 12.42
N LEU A 142 9.14 -3.80 11.12
CA LEU A 142 8.37 -2.74 10.43
C LEU A 142 6.99 -3.19 9.95
N THR A 143 6.54 -4.40 10.27
CA THR A 143 5.18 -4.85 9.94
C THR A 143 4.20 -4.39 11.02
N PRO A 144 3.40 -3.33 10.83
CA PRO A 144 2.27 -3.06 11.70
C PRO A 144 1.11 -4.03 11.46
N GLY A 145 1.19 -4.95 10.49
CA GLY A 145 0.11 -5.90 10.17
C GLY A 145 -0.51 -6.63 11.38
N PRO A 146 0.27 -7.30 12.24
CA PRO A 146 -0.26 -7.91 13.46
C PRO A 146 -0.82 -6.87 14.44
N ILE A 147 -0.12 -5.73 14.60
CA ILE A 147 -0.51 -4.66 15.53
C ILE A 147 -1.82 -3.99 15.08
N TYR A 148 -2.00 -3.76 13.79
CA TYR A 148 -3.16 -3.09 13.20
C TYR A 148 -4.38 -4.02 13.19
N VAL A 149 -4.19 -5.32 12.90
CA VAL A 149 -5.23 -6.36 13.03
C VAL A 149 -5.65 -6.53 14.49
N VAL A 150 -4.70 -6.49 15.44
CA VAL A 150 -4.98 -6.52 16.89
C VAL A 150 -5.73 -5.27 17.33
N ILE A 151 -5.33 -4.07 16.88
CA ILE A 151 -6.06 -2.82 17.19
C ILE A 151 -7.49 -2.86 16.62
N MET A 152 -7.69 -3.36 15.39
CA MET A 152 -9.02 -3.51 14.80
C MET A 152 -9.89 -4.52 15.56
N THR A 153 -9.35 -5.68 15.94
CA THR A 153 -10.12 -6.69 16.70
C THR A 153 -10.45 -6.23 18.12
N ILE A 154 -9.55 -5.50 18.77
CA ILE A 154 -9.81 -4.87 20.07
C ILE A 154 -10.92 -3.81 19.92
N ARG A 155 -10.84 -2.92 18.94
CA ARG A 155 -11.89 -1.92 18.68
C ARG A 155 -13.25 -2.56 18.39
N HIS A 156 -13.29 -3.60 17.56
CA HIS A 156 -14.53 -4.33 17.27
C HIS A 156 -15.13 -4.98 18.53
N LYS A 157 -14.30 -5.60 19.39
CA LYS A 157 -14.77 -6.14 20.66
C LYS A 157 -15.31 -5.07 21.61
N ILE A 158 -14.68 -3.89 21.68
CA ILE A 158 -15.14 -2.79 22.52
C ILE A 158 -16.53 -2.31 22.08
N GLN A 159 -16.75 -2.14 20.77
CA GLN A 159 -18.07 -1.72 20.26
C GLN A 159 -19.18 -2.75 20.49
N LEU A 160 -18.85 -4.05 20.42
CA LEU A 160 -19.81 -5.11 20.77
C LEU A 160 -20.17 -5.11 22.26
N VAL A 161 -19.19 -4.85 23.13
CA VAL A 161 -19.42 -4.76 24.59
C VAL A 161 -20.28 -3.54 24.94
N GLU A 162 -20.07 -2.42 24.25
CA GLU A 162 -20.83 -1.19 24.46
C GLU A 162 -22.27 -1.33 23.94
N SER A 163 -22.47 -1.97 22.79
CA SER A 163 -23.80 -2.29 22.24
C SER A 163 -24.59 -3.32 23.06
N SER A 164 -23.94 -4.10 23.93
CA SER A 164 -24.60 -5.09 24.79
C SER A 164 -24.94 -4.53 26.19
N ARG A 165 -24.47 -3.32 26.53
CA ARG A 165 -24.81 -2.61 27.78
C ARG A 165 -25.88 -1.54 27.60
N ALA A 166 -26.16 -1.13 26.36
CA ALA A 166 -27.30 -0.30 26.00
C ALA A 166 -28.55 -1.17 25.82
#